data_AF-A0A5N5WE01-F1
#
_entry.id   AF-A0A5N5WE01-F1
#
_cell.length_a   1.000
_cell.length_b   1.000
_cell.length_c   1.000
_cell.angle_alpha   90.00
_cell.angle_beta   90.00
_cell.angle_gamma   90.00
#
_symmetry.space_group_name_H-M   'P 1'
#
loop_
_entity.id
_entity.type
_entity.pdbx_description
1 polymer ?
#
loop_
_entity_poly.entity_id
_entity_poly.type
_entity_poly.pdbx_seq_one_letter_code
_entity_poly.pdbx_strand_id
1 'polypeptide(L)'
;MSALPRPTSPHARRRPATRAAVPSFPTLLTLLLAVFALLVALPGTAHAAGGFAAPRPGHPDRDWMGSTVRLHEGGRSVNEPARLTASVEGVDVSSHNGNVAWSTLWNSGARFAYVKATEGTGYTNPYFAQQYNGSYNVGMLRGSYHFALPDHSGGAAQANYFADHGGGWSADGRTLPGVLDMEYNPYGDICYGMSATALVDWMTDFFGTYRQRTGRDAVLYTSTAWWQRCTGDYAGFGAVNPLWIPRYSGSPGTLPAGWSFHTFWQYTDTGPTVGDHNRFNGSQSRLQALADG
;
A
#
# COMPACT_ATOMS: atom_id res chain seq x y z
N MET A 1 -1.08 62.34 39.17
CA MET A 1 -0.96 63.04 37.88
C MET A 1 -1.13 61.99 36.80
N SER A 2 -2.34 61.83 36.29
CA SER A 2 -2.75 62.31 34.94
C SER A 2 -2.51 61.21 33.90
N ALA A 3 -3.39 60.87 32.98
CA ALA A 3 -4.81 61.11 32.76
C ALA A 3 -5.21 60.06 31.70
N LEU A 4 -6.40 59.46 31.80
CA LEU A 4 -7.03 58.74 30.69
C LEU A 4 -7.55 59.75 29.66
N PRO A 5 -7.54 59.38 28.36
CA PRO A 5 -8.76 59.48 27.56
C PRO A 5 -8.94 58.28 26.60
N ARG A 6 -10.05 57.57 26.71
CA ARG A 6 -11.28 57.58 25.89
C ARG A 6 -11.25 56.70 24.61
N PRO A 7 -12.34 55.95 24.34
CA PRO A 7 -12.38 54.92 23.29
C PRO A 7 -12.88 55.47 21.94
N THR A 8 -12.41 54.88 20.85
CA THR A 8 -12.92 55.12 19.49
C THR A 8 -14.04 54.14 19.15
N SER A 9 -15.17 54.68 18.68
CA SER A 9 -16.33 53.92 18.20
C SER A 9 -16.13 53.37 16.79
N PRO A 10 -16.85 52.29 16.41
CA PRO A 10 -16.66 51.59 15.15
C PRO A 10 -17.42 52.25 13.98
N HIS A 11 -16.75 52.41 12.83
CA HIS A 11 -17.41 52.78 11.58
C HIS A 11 -18.10 51.57 10.95
N ALA A 12 -19.43 51.58 10.98
CA ALA A 12 -20.30 50.67 10.27
C ALA A 12 -20.14 50.82 8.74
N ARG A 13 -19.69 49.76 8.06
CA ARG A 13 -19.79 49.65 6.59
C ARG A 13 -21.17 49.09 6.22
N ARG A 14 -21.96 49.92 5.55
CA ARG A 14 -23.27 49.60 4.98
C ARG A 14 -23.13 48.58 3.84
N ARG A 15 -23.88 47.47 3.91
CA ARG A 15 -24.11 46.54 2.80
C ARG A 15 -25.09 47.16 1.80
N PRO A 16 -24.87 47.08 0.47
CA PRO A 16 -25.88 47.45 -0.50
C PRO A 16 -26.94 46.35 -0.60
N ALA A 17 -28.20 46.78 -0.59
CA ALA A 17 -29.38 45.94 -0.73
C ALA A 17 -29.59 45.56 -2.21
N THR A 18 -29.61 44.26 -2.52
CA THR A 18 -30.12 43.73 -3.78
C THR A 18 -31.61 43.43 -3.62
N ARG A 19 -32.42 44.14 -4.41
CA ARG A 19 -33.88 44.02 -4.48
C ARG A 19 -34.28 42.64 -5.02
N ALA A 20 -35.20 41.98 -4.33
CA ALA A 20 -35.98 40.88 -4.87
C ALA A 20 -37.01 41.42 -5.89
N ALA A 21 -37.16 40.73 -7.02
CA ALA A 21 -38.20 41.00 -8.00
C ALA A 21 -38.89 39.69 -8.38
N VAL A 22 -40.20 39.63 -8.14
CA VAL A 22 -41.16 38.59 -8.56
C VAL A 22 -42.54 39.30 -8.59
N PRO A 23 -43.55 38.92 -9.40
CA PRO A 23 -43.61 38.36 -10.77
C PRO A 23 -44.55 39.18 -11.69
N SER A 24 -44.72 38.78 -12.96
CA SER A 24 -45.94 39.08 -13.73
C SER A 24 -46.23 38.01 -14.79
N PHE A 25 -47.31 37.23 -14.60
CA PHE A 25 -48.07 36.50 -15.62
C PHE A 25 -49.23 37.42 -16.06
N PRO A 26 -49.76 37.42 -17.31
CA PRO A 26 -50.41 36.26 -17.96
C PRO A 26 -50.08 36.14 -19.48
N THR A 27 -50.31 35.04 -20.19
CA THR A 27 -51.59 34.69 -20.80
C THR A 27 -51.71 33.20 -21.10
N LEU A 28 -52.92 32.73 -20.84
CA LEU A 28 -53.46 31.39 -20.99
C LEU A 28 -53.84 31.07 -22.46
N LEU A 29 -53.85 29.78 -22.77
CA LEU A 29 -54.85 29.08 -23.60
C LEU A 29 -54.60 28.94 -25.12
N THR A 30 -54.21 27.72 -25.53
CA THR A 30 -54.92 26.95 -26.58
C THR A 30 -54.70 25.44 -26.42
N LEU A 31 -55.80 24.73 -26.15
CA LEU A 31 -56.20 23.35 -26.52
C LEU A 31 -55.20 22.20 -26.24
N LEU A 32 -55.41 21.20 -25.38
CA LEU A 32 -56.58 20.32 -25.10
C LEU A 32 -56.98 19.40 -26.28
N LEU A 33 -56.24 18.29 -26.41
CA LEU A 33 -56.55 16.99 -27.07
C LEU A 33 -55.32 16.11 -26.78
N ALA A 34 -55.33 14.94 -26.14
CA ALA A 34 -56.38 14.01 -25.77
C ALA A 34 -55.96 13.29 -24.48
N VAL A 35 -56.93 13.06 -23.61
CA VAL A 35 -56.84 12.11 -22.49
C VAL A 35 -57.06 10.70 -23.05
N PHE A 36 -56.50 9.71 -22.35
CA PHE A 36 -56.77 8.26 -22.44
C PHE A 36 -55.85 7.42 -23.36
N ALA A 37 -54.69 7.04 -22.84
CA ALA A 37 -54.18 5.67 -22.97
C ALA A 37 -53.17 5.33 -21.86
N LEU A 38 -53.60 4.44 -20.96
CA LEU A 38 -52.81 3.39 -20.29
C LEU A 38 -51.72 3.78 -19.26
N LEU A 39 -52.16 3.76 -18.00
CA LEU A 39 -51.38 3.31 -16.84
C LEU A 39 -50.88 1.86 -17.04
N VAL A 40 -49.60 1.68 -17.35
CA VAL A 40 -48.74 0.59 -16.80
C VAL A 40 -47.31 1.14 -16.73
N ALA A 41 -46.95 1.82 -15.64
CA ALA A 41 -45.57 2.11 -15.32
C ALA A 41 -45.02 0.94 -14.47
N LEU A 42 -44.47 -0.07 -15.14
CA LEU A 42 -43.53 -0.99 -14.50
C LEU A 42 -42.18 -0.27 -14.37
N PRO A 43 -41.43 -0.43 -13.27
CA PRO A 43 -40.05 0.03 -13.21
C PRO A 43 -39.25 -0.82 -14.19
N GLY A 44 -38.92 -0.26 -15.35
CA GLY A 44 -37.95 -0.85 -16.25
C GLY A 44 -36.62 -0.93 -15.52
N THR A 45 -36.19 -2.15 -15.18
CA THR A 45 -34.83 -2.40 -14.75
C THR A 45 -33.92 -2.04 -15.93
N ALA A 46 -33.25 -0.89 -15.83
CA ALA A 46 -32.15 -0.55 -16.70
C ALA A 46 -31.07 -1.61 -16.49
N HIS A 47 -31.10 -2.66 -17.31
CA HIS A 47 -29.98 -3.56 -17.49
C HIS A 47 -28.87 -2.72 -18.14
N ALA A 48 -27.92 -2.27 -17.33
CA ALA A 48 -26.64 -1.84 -17.86
C ALA A 48 -26.08 -3.03 -18.64
N ALA A 49 -26.11 -2.93 -19.97
CA ALA A 49 -25.46 -3.87 -20.85
C ALA A 49 -24.02 -4.03 -20.37
N GLY A 50 -23.65 -5.27 -20.02
CA GLY A 50 -22.30 -5.62 -19.63
C GLY A 50 -21.36 -5.16 -20.74
N GLY A 51 -20.66 -4.06 -20.50
CA GLY A 51 -19.53 -3.67 -21.31
C GLY A 51 -18.55 -4.83 -21.24
N PHE A 52 -18.22 -5.39 -22.41
CA PHE A 52 -17.07 -6.26 -22.53
C PHE A 52 -15.86 -5.45 -22.07
N ALA A 53 -15.48 -5.64 -20.81
CA ALA A 53 -14.19 -5.21 -20.32
C ALA A 53 -13.16 -5.82 -21.27
N ALA A 54 -12.29 -4.97 -21.83
CA ALA A 54 -11.10 -5.45 -22.51
C ALA A 54 -10.45 -6.53 -21.63
N PRO A 55 -9.92 -7.63 -22.19
CA PRO A 55 -9.24 -8.64 -21.39
C PRO A 55 -8.19 -7.93 -20.54
N ARG A 56 -8.38 -7.91 -19.22
CA ARG A 56 -7.30 -7.54 -18.32
C ARG A 56 -6.17 -8.50 -18.68
N PRO A 57 -4.95 -8.00 -18.97
CA PRO A 57 -3.80 -8.88 -19.13
C PRO A 57 -3.82 -9.91 -18.00
N GLY A 58 -3.68 -11.19 -18.37
CA GLY A 58 -3.83 -12.29 -17.41
C GLY A 58 -2.94 -12.02 -16.21
N HIS A 59 -3.56 -11.75 -15.06
CA HIS A 59 -2.88 -11.65 -13.78
C HIS A 59 -2.21 -13.00 -13.56
N PRO A 60 -0.88 -13.09 -13.52
CA PRO A 60 -0.17 -14.37 -13.52
C PRO A 60 -0.40 -15.15 -12.22
N ASP A 61 -1.11 -14.54 -11.26
CA ASP A 61 -1.26 -15.04 -9.91
C ASP A 61 0.14 -15.32 -9.32
N ARG A 62 1.02 -14.31 -9.39
CA ARG A 62 2.46 -14.34 -9.01
C ARG A 62 2.99 -12.94 -8.66
N ASP A 63 2.16 -12.17 -8.01
CA ASP A 63 2.33 -10.75 -7.74
C ASP A 63 2.30 -10.47 -6.23
N TRP A 64 2.30 -11.50 -5.39
CA TRP A 64 2.53 -11.35 -3.96
C TRP A 64 4.02 -11.38 -3.66
N MET A 65 4.40 -10.69 -2.59
CA MET A 65 5.77 -10.51 -2.16
C MET A 65 6.50 -11.84 -1.95
N GLY A 66 7.48 -12.11 -2.80
CA GLY A 66 8.34 -13.31 -2.78
C GLY A 66 7.95 -14.42 -3.73
N SER A 67 6.77 -14.31 -4.34
CA SER A 67 6.29 -15.28 -5.32
C SER A 67 7.25 -15.47 -6.49
N THR A 68 7.90 -14.39 -6.95
CA THR A 68 8.84 -14.46 -8.07
C THR A 68 10.26 -14.80 -7.60
N VAL A 69 10.64 -14.40 -6.38
CA VAL A 69 11.91 -14.82 -5.76
C VAL A 69 11.98 -16.35 -5.66
N ARG A 70 10.94 -16.99 -5.12
CA ARG A 70 10.85 -18.46 -5.00
C ARG A 70 11.00 -19.17 -6.34
N LEU A 71 10.41 -18.61 -7.38
CA LEU A 71 10.41 -19.14 -8.74
C LEU A 71 11.81 -19.08 -9.37
N HIS A 72 12.54 -17.98 -9.18
CA HIS A 72 13.84 -17.75 -9.82
C HIS A 72 15.02 -18.30 -9.02
N GLU A 73 14.97 -18.22 -7.70
CA GLU A 73 16.10 -18.57 -6.82
C GLU A 73 15.94 -19.93 -6.16
N GLY A 74 14.75 -20.51 -6.21
CA GLY A 74 14.46 -21.71 -5.46
C GLY A 74 14.57 -21.45 -3.95
N GLY A 75 15.12 -22.43 -3.23
CA GLY A 75 15.07 -22.50 -1.77
C GLY A 75 14.75 -23.91 -1.28
N ARG A 76 15.15 -24.22 -0.06
CA ARG A 76 14.80 -25.50 0.58
C ARG A 76 13.77 -25.18 1.65
N SER A 77 12.69 -25.96 1.72
CA SER A 77 11.85 -25.96 2.92
C SER A 77 12.76 -26.37 4.08
N VAL A 78 13.12 -25.41 4.90
CA VAL A 78 13.86 -25.66 6.12
C VAL A 78 12.85 -25.77 7.25
N ASN A 79 13.04 -26.75 8.13
CA ASN A 79 12.40 -26.70 9.44
C ASN A 79 12.77 -25.36 10.08
N GLU A 80 11.80 -24.70 10.70
CA GLU A 80 11.90 -23.41 11.38
C GLU A 80 13.34 -23.05 11.78
N PRO A 81 13.97 -22.01 11.18
CA PRO A 81 15.32 -21.63 11.57
C PRO A 81 15.35 -21.37 13.07
N ALA A 82 16.46 -21.69 13.74
CA ALA A 82 16.59 -21.50 15.17
C ALA A 82 16.10 -20.10 15.58
N ARG A 83 15.18 -20.02 16.55
CA ARG A 83 14.67 -18.72 17.01
C ARG A 83 15.84 -17.95 17.61
N LEU A 84 16.21 -16.84 16.99
CA LEU A 84 17.08 -15.87 17.61
C LEU A 84 16.33 -15.32 18.83
N THR A 85 16.99 -15.25 19.99
CA THR A 85 16.41 -14.82 21.26
C THR A 85 15.82 -13.40 21.22
N ALA A 86 16.10 -12.62 20.18
CA ALA A 86 15.55 -11.30 19.93
C ALA A 86 14.98 -11.19 18.50
N SER A 87 14.03 -12.04 18.14
CA SER A 87 13.24 -11.90 16.91
C SER A 87 11.75 -11.86 17.21
N VAL A 88 11.00 -11.09 16.43
CA VAL A 88 9.53 -11.05 16.50
C VAL A 88 8.97 -11.70 15.24
N GLU A 89 8.00 -12.58 15.41
CA GLU A 89 7.33 -13.27 14.31
C GLU A 89 6.26 -12.38 13.68
N GLY A 90 6.12 -12.45 12.37
CA GLY A 90 5.03 -11.82 11.62
C GLY A 90 4.77 -12.51 10.30
N VAL A 91 3.80 -12.00 9.56
CA VAL A 91 3.38 -12.55 8.27
C VAL A 91 3.23 -11.44 7.25
N ASP A 92 3.18 -11.82 5.97
CA ASP A 92 2.67 -10.96 4.92
C ASP A 92 1.61 -11.68 4.11
N VAL A 93 0.63 -10.94 3.61
CA VAL A 93 -0.55 -11.50 2.95
C VAL A 93 -0.96 -10.64 1.76
N SER A 94 -1.69 -11.26 0.84
CA SER A 94 -2.24 -10.62 -0.36
C SER A 94 -3.60 -11.21 -0.71
N SER A 95 -4.16 -10.83 -1.85
CA SER A 95 -5.38 -11.44 -2.40
C SER A 95 -5.28 -12.96 -2.57
N HIS A 96 -4.07 -13.52 -2.70
CA HIS A 96 -3.83 -14.96 -2.79
C HIS A 96 -4.27 -15.73 -1.54
N ASN A 97 -4.24 -15.07 -0.38
CA ASN A 97 -4.69 -15.67 0.87
C ASN A 97 -6.21 -15.56 1.09
N GLY A 98 -6.91 -14.72 0.33
CA GLY A 98 -8.30 -14.37 0.59
C GLY A 98 -8.52 -13.79 1.99
N ASN A 99 -9.61 -14.15 2.65
CA ASN A 99 -9.85 -13.75 4.04
C ASN A 99 -8.94 -14.50 5.01
N VAL A 100 -8.26 -13.77 5.90
CA VAL A 100 -7.27 -14.34 6.81
C VAL A 100 -7.84 -14.59 8.21
N ALA A 101 -7.53 -15.76 8.79
CA ALA A 101 -7.89 -16.15 10.15
C ALA A 101 -6.94 -15.54 11.20
N TRP A 102 -7.06 -14.23 11.44
CA TRP A 102 -6.12 -13.45 12.27
C TRP A 102 -5.93 -13.95 13.70
N SER A 103 -6.96 -14.46 14.35
CA SER A 103 -6.86 -15.01 15.71
C SER A 103 -5.96 -16.24 15.76
N THR A 104 -5.97 -17.08 14.72
CA THR A 104 -5.08 -18.23 14.58
C THR A 104 -3.61 -17.78 14.53
N LEU A 105 -3.31 -16.77 13.70
CA LEU A 105 -1.95 -16.22 13.58
C LEU A 105 -1.48 -15.52 14.87
N TRP A 106 -2.36 -14.79 15.54
CA TRP A 106 -2.03 -14.19 16.84
C TRP A 106 -1.66 -15.25 17.88
N ASN A 107 -2.47 -16.31 17.95
CA ASN A 107 -2.28 -17.42 18.88
C ASN A 107 -1.05 -18.29 18.54
N SER A 108 -0.60 -18.31 17.29
CA SER A 108 0.66 -18.96 16.89
C SER A 108 1.91 -18.13 17.20
N GLY A 109 1.74 -16.87 17.61
CA GLY A 109 2.83 -16.00 18.07
C GLY A 109 3.16 -14.83 17.14
N ALA A 110 2.48 -14.67 16.01
CA ALA A 110 2.69 -13.52 15.13
C ALA A 110 2.28 -12.22 15.83
N ARG A 111 3.07 -11.15 15.65
CA ARG A 111 2.87 -9.83 16.26
C ARG A 111 2.87 -8.69 15.27
N PHE A 112 3.26 -8.93 14.02
CA PHE A 112 3.04 -7.98 12.94
C PHE A 112 2.50 -8.64 11.67
N ALA A 113 1.87 -7.83 10.84
CA ALA A 113 1.42 -8.22 9.51
C ALA A 113 1.70 -7.12 8.48
N TYR A 114 2.11 -7.50 7.27
CA TYR A 114 2.04 -6.62 6.10
C TYR A 114 1.00 -7.12 5.11
N VAL A 115 0.27 -6.19 4.49
CA VAL A 115 -0.82 -6.52 3.58
C VAL A 115 -0.55 -5.87 2.23
N LYS A 116 -0.64 -6.63 1.13
CA LYS A 116 -0.58 -6.05 -0.21
C LYS A 116 -1.67 -4.99 -0.34
N ALA A 117 -1.31 -3.75 -0.60
CA ALA A 117 -2.29 -2.70 -0.87
C ALA A 117 -2.51 -2.53 -2.37
N THR A 118 -1.41 -2.43 -3.12
CA THR A 118 -1.42 -1.96 -4.51
C THR A 118 -0.35 -2.66 -5.34
N GLU A 119 -0.52 -2.58 -6.65
CA GLU A 119 0.47 -2.94 -7.64
C GLU A 119 0.38 -1.97 -8.82
N GLY A 120 1.53 -1.46 -9.25
CA GLY A 120 1.59 -0.43 -10.29
C GLY A 120 0.68 0.77 -9.96
N THR A 121 -0.11 1.22 -10.93
CA THR A 121 -1.09 2.31 -10.75
C THR A 121 -2.52 1.87 -11.05
N GLY A 122 -2.76 0.57 -11.19
CA GLY A 122 -4.02 0.03 -11.70
C GLY A 122 -4.69 -1.03 -10.82
N TYR A 123 -3.98 -1.58 -9.83
CA TYR A 123 -4.50 -2.64 -8.97
C TYR A 123 -4.63 -2.18 -7.51
N THR A 124 -5.71 -2.63 -6.85
CA THR A 124 -5.86 -2.59 -5.40
C THR A 124 -6.28 -3.97 -4.92
N ASN A 125 -5.74 -4.40 -3.78
CA ASN A 125 -6.09 -5.70 -3.22
C ASN A 125 -7.56 -5.70 -2.72
N PRO A 126 -8.45 -6.54 -3.27
CA PRO A 126 -9.86 -6.56 -2.87
C PRO A 126 -10.09 -7.05 -1.43
N TYR A 127 -9.12 -7.75 -0.84
CA TYR A 127 -9.16 -8.22 0.55
C TYR A 127 -8.49 -7.26 1.54
N PHE A 128 -7.92 -6.14 1.06
CA PHE A 128 -7.11 -5.23 1.90
C PHE A 128 -7.84 -4.82 3.17
N ALA A 129 -9.11 -4.44 3.09
CA ALA A 129 -9.88 -4.00 4.25
C ALA A 129 -9.98 -5.09 5.34
N GLN A 130 -10.25 -6.35 4.95
CA GLN A 130 -10.32 -7.46 5.90
C GLN A 130 -8.95 -7.78 6.49
N GLN A 131 -7.92 -7.76 5.65
CA GLN A 131 -6.57 -8.17 6.05
C GLN A 131 -5.92 -7.10 6.95
N TYR A 132 -6.03 -5.84 6.57
CA TYR A 132 -5.46 -4.71 7.28
C TYR A 132 -6.20 -4.43 8.59
N ASN A 133 -7.54 -4.40 8.59
CA ASN A 133 -8.27 -4.17 9.84
C ASN A 133 -8.30 -5.42 10.74
N GLY A 134 -8.32 -6.62 10.16
CA GLY A 134 -8.35 -7.86 10.93
C GLY A 134 -7.08 -8.08 11.75
N SER A 135 -5.90 -7.83 11.17
CA SER A 135 -4.62 -7.87 11.90
C SER A 135 -4.56 -6.83 13.03
N TYR A 136 -5.01 -5.60 12.77
CA TYR A 136 -5.13 -4.55 13.78
C TYR A 136 -6.05 -4.97 14.95
N ASN A 137 -7.21 -5.56 14.64
CA ASN A 137 -8.22 -5.91 15.64
C ASN A 137 -7.76 -7.00 16.61
N VAL A 138 -6.85 -7.89 16.19
CA VAL A 138 -6.24 -8.89 17.09
C VAL A 138 -5.01 -8.36 17.83
N GLY A 139 -4.61 -7.11 17.57
CA GLY A 139 -3.54 -6.42 18.29
C GLY A 139 -2.17 -6.42 17.63
N MET A 140 -2.08 -6.82 16.35
CA MET A 140 -0.81 -6.78 15.62
C MET A 140 -0.43 -5.34 15.24
N LEU A 141 0.87 -5.07 15.18
CA LEU A 141 1.40 -3.97 14.39
C LEU A 141 1.20 -4.29 12.91
N ARG A 142 0.76 -3.33 12.12
CA ARG A 142 0.43 -3.62 10.72
C ARG A 142 0.91 -2.56 9.76
N GLY A 143 1.42 -3.01 8.62
CA GLY A 143 1.81 -2.17 7.50
C GLY A 143 1.20 -2.70 6.20
N SER A 144 1.55 -2.04 5.10
CA SER A 144 1.14 -2.46 3.77
C SER A 144 2.31 -2.41 2.81
N TYR A 145 2.20 -3.13 1.70
CA TYR A 145 3.23 -3.15 0.67
C TYR A 145 2.66 -2.84 -0.72
N HIS A 146 3.55 -2.38 -1.57
CA HIS A 146 3.31 -2.03 -2.96
C HIS A 146 4.19 -2.87 -3.87
N PHE A 147 3.60 -3.68 -4.75
CA PHE A 147 4.34 -4.41 -5.77
C PHE A 147 4.68 -3.48 -6.94
N ALA A 148 5.97 -3.25 -7.16
CA ALA A 148 6.45 -2.29 -8.14
C ALA A 148 6.24 -2.79 -9.58
N LEU A 149 5.85 -1.89 -10.48
CA LEU A 149 5.91 -2.10 -11.94
C LEU A 149 6.65 -0.95 -12.62
N PRO A 150 7.99 -0.87 -12.52
CA PRO A 150 8.76 0.29 -12.98
C PRO A 150 8.63 0.61 -14.48
N ASP A 151 8.33 -0.40 -15.29
CA ASP A 151 8.07 -0.29 -16.73
C ASP A 151 6.67 0.27 -17.08
N HIS A 152 5.74 0.34 -16.12
CA HIS A 152 4.38 0.83 -16.35
C HIS A 152 4.21 2.32 -16.03
N SER A 153 4.95 2.86 -15.07
CA SER A 153 4.86 4.27 -14.65
C SER A 153 6.03 4.65 -13.75
N GLY A 154 6.34 5.95 -13.61
CA GLY A 154 7.43 6.43 -12.74
C GLY A 154 7.23 6.19 -11.24
N GLY A 155 8.34 6.17 -10.48
CA GLY A 155 8.35 5.85 -9.05
C GLY A 155 7.48 6.78 -8.21
N ALA A 156 7.50 8.07 -8.49
CA ALA A 156 6.63 9.04 -7.82
C ALA A 156 5.14 8.75 -8.06
N ALA A 157 4.75 8.28 -9.25
CA ALA A 157 3.35 7.96 -9.53
C ALA A 157 2.88 6.75 -8.71
N GLN A 158 3.72 5.71 -8.61
CA GLN A 158 3.41 4.52 -7.80
C GLN A 158 3.45 4.80 -6.30
N ALA A 159 4.38 5.63 -5.82
CA ALA A 159 4.40 6.05 -4.41
C ALA A 159 3.16 6.83 -4.02
N ASN A 160 2.69 7.74 -4.89
CA ASN A 160 1.43 8.46 -4.67
C ASN A 160 0.25 7.49 -4.65
N TYR A 161 0.14 6.64 -5.67
CA TYR A 161 -0.93 5.66 -5.76
C TYR A 161 -0.97 4.72 -4.54
N PHE A 162 0.18 4.23 -4.10
CA PHE A 162 0.31 3.43 -2.89
C PHE A 162 -0.18 4.20 -1.66
N ALA A 163 0.33 5.41 -1.42
CA ALA A 163 -0.06 6.23 -0.28
C ALA A 163 -1.57 6.53 -0.25
N ASP A 164 -2.19 6.74 -1.42
CA ASP A 164 -3.63 7.01 -1.57
C ASP A 164 -4.51 5.77 -1.35
N HIS A 165 -3.96 4.56 -1.50
CA HIS A 165 -4.74 3.31 -1.52
C HIS A 165 -4.29 2.30 -0.44
N GLY A 166 -3.86 2.79 0.71
CA GLY A 166 -3.57 1.95 1.89
C GLY A 166 -2.10 1.93 2.33
N GLY A 167 -1.22 2.64 1.61
CA GLY A 167 0.19 2.84 1.94
C GLY A 167 0.48 3.99 2.90
N GLY A 168 -0.53 4.75 3.29
CA GLY A 168 -0.38 5.84 4.26
C GLY A 168 0.13 5.35 5.61
N TRP A 169 0.77 6.25 6.35
CA TRP A 169 1.25 6.01 7.72
C TRP A 169 0.65 7.03 8.68
N SER A 170 0.39 6.60 9.91
CA SER A 170 0.00 7.47 11.02
C SER A 170 0.68 7.04 12.32
N ALA A 171 1.01 8.00 13.17
CA ALA A 171 1.57 7.78 14.51
C ALA A 171 0.51 7.28 15.51
N ASP A 172 -0.20 6.20 15.19
CA ASP A 172 -1.24 5.58 16.02
C ASP A 172 -0.70 4.49 16.95
N GLY A 173 0.62 4.33 17.00
CA GLY A 173 1.31 3.27 17.74
C GLY A 173 1.08 1.87 17.17
N ARG A 174 0.47 1.75 15.97
CA ARG A 174 0.11 0.46 15.38
C ARG A 174 0.43 0.32 13.89
N THR A 175 0.75 1.41 13.22
CA THR A 175 1.02 1.43 11.78
C THR A 175 2.52 1.39 11.50
N LEU A 176 2.97 0.37 10.79
CA LEU A 176 4.35 0.25 10.30
C LEU A 176 4.56 1.09 9.03
N PRO A 177 5.79 1.54 8.72
CA PRO A 177 6.08 2.21 7.46
C PRO A 177 5.76 1.30 6.27
N GLY A 178 5.34 1.86 5.15
CA GLY A 178 5.03 1.10 3.95
C GLY A 178 6.26 0.43 3.34
N VAL A 179 6.03 -0.63 2.57
CA VAL A 179 7.07 -1.41 1.88
C VAL A 179 6.97 -1.22 0.37
N LEU A 180 8.10 -0.95 -0.26
CA LEU A 180 8.28 -1.15 -1.69
C LEU A 180 8.75 -2.59 -1.91
N ASP A 181 7.93 -3.37 -2.59
CA ASP A 181 8.27 -4.70 -3.08
C ASP A 181 8.84 -4.59 -4.49
N MET A 182 10.16 -4.81 -4.58
CA MET A 182 10.95 -4.71 -5.81
C MET A 182 11.64 -6.05 -6.04
N GLU A 183 11.00 -6.91 -6.85
CA GLU A 183 11.48 -8.25 -7.17
C GLU A 183 11.41 -8.54 -8.68
N TYR A 184 11.57 -9.81 -9.08
CA TYR A 184 11.57 -10.19 -10.49
C TYR A 184 10.23 -9.85 -11.14
N ASN A 185 10.26 -9.24 -12.31
CA ASN A 185 9.03 -8.94 -13.05
C ASN A 185 8.28 -10.25 -13.41
N PRO A 186 7.03 -10.45 -12.97
CA PRO A 186 6.26 -11.63 -13.34
C PRO A 186 5.64 -11.52 -14.74
N TYR A 187 5.74 -10.35 -15.39
CA TYR A 187 5.08 -10.03 -16.67
C TYR A 187 6.04 -9.99 -17.88
N GLY A 188 7.36 -10.09 -17.66
CA GLY A 188 8.31 -9.88 -18.74
C GLY A 188 9.77 -10.02 -18.34
N ASP A 189 10.60 -9.10 -18.81
CA ASP A 189 12.01 -9.07 -18.48
C ASP A 189 12.20 -8.90 -16.97
N ILE A 190 13.06 -9.74 -16.38
CA ILE A 190 13.28 -9.83 -14.93
C ILE A 190 13.65 -8.50 -14.26
N CYS A 191 14.25 -7.56 -15.00
CA CYS A 191 14.62 -6.22 -14.55
C CYS A 191 13.72 -5.15 -15.20
N TYR A 192 12.49 -5.52 -15.58
CA TYR A 192 11.48 -4.65 -16.19
C TYR A 192 11.94 -4.05 -17.53
N GLY A 193 12.94 -4.64 -18.20
CA GLY A 193 13.51 -4.10 -19.43
C GLY A 193 14.27 -2.78 -19.22
N MET A 194 14.63 -2.47 -17.97
CA MET A 194 15.28 -1.23 -17.57
C MET A 194 16.78 -1.45 -17.32
N SER A 195 17.57 -0.38 -17.50
CA SER A 195 18.96 -0.39 -17.05
C SER A 195 19.05 -0.27 -15.53
N ALA A 196 20.18 -0.67 -14.96
CA ALA A 196 20.43 -0.53 -13.53
C ALA A 196 20.26 0.91 -13.03
N THR A 197 20.79 1.89 -13.76
CA THR A 197 20.64 3.31 -13.42
C THR A 197 19.17 3.73 -13.47
N ALA A 198 18.41 3.32 -14.49
CA ALA A 198 17.00 3.68 -14.61
C ALA A 198 16.16 3.10 -13.46
N LEU A 199 16.44 1.86 -13.02
CA LEU A 199 15.77 1.28 -11.85
C LEU A 199 16.12 2.00 -10.55
N VAL A 200 17.41 2.35 -10.35
CA VAL A 200 17.85 3.10 -9.17
C VAL A 200 17.22 4.50 -9.14
N ASP A 201 17.15 5.20 -10.26
CA ASP A 201 16.50 6.51 -10.36
C ASP A 201 14.99 6.38 -10.06
N TRP A 202 14.33 5.36 -10.61
CA TRP A 202 12.93 5.07 -10.33
C TRP A 202 12.66 4.84 -8.84
N MET A 203 13.50 4.04 -8.17
CA MET A 203 13.38 3.78 -6.73
C MET A 203 13.65 5.03 -5.91
N THR A 204 14.60 5.87 -6.34
CA THR A 204 14.88 7.16 -5.71
C THR A 204 13.64 8.05 -5.72
N ASP A 205 12.94 8.13 -6.86
CA ASP A 205 11.68 8.87 -6.98
C ASP A 205 10.57 8.29 -6.09
N PHE A 206 10.44 6.96 -6.05
CA PHE A 206 9.46 6.29 -5.19
C PHE A 206 9.72 6.62 -3.71
N PHE A 207 10.93 6.38 -3.22
CA PHE A 207 11.28 6.59 -1.81
C PHE A 207 11.19 8.05 -1.40
N GLY A 208 11.68 8.96 -2.24
CA GLY A 208 11.57 10.40 -1.99
C GLY A 208 10.12 10.85 -1.90
N THR A 209 9.26 10.39 -2.82
CA THR A 209 7.84 10.73 -2.83
C THR A 209 7.11 10.12 -1.64
N TYR A 210 7.37 8.84 -1.32
CA TYR A 210 6.74 8.18 -0.18
C TYR A 210 7.08 8.87 1.14
N ARG A 211 8.35 9.25 1.33
CA ARG A 211 8.78 10.03 2.51
C ARG A 211 8.11 11.40 2.58
N GLN A 212 7.97 12.10 1.46
CA GLN A 212 7.23 13.37 1.43
C GLN A 212 5.75 13.20 1.80
N ARG A 213 5.12 12.10 1.36
CA ARG A 213 3.72 11.80 1.60
C ARG A 213 3.42 11.33 3.02
N THR A 214 4.35 10.63 3.66
CA THR A 214 4.08 9.90 4.92
C THR A 214 4.97 10.32 6.09
N GLY A 215 6.07 11.03 5.80
CA GLY A 215 7.12 11.33 6.77
C GLY A 215 8.02 10.14 7.11
N ARG A 216 7.82 8.96 6.50
CA ARG A 216 8.56 7.72 6.80
C ARG A 216 9.44 7.27 5.65
N ASP A 217 10.59 6.69 5.98
CA ASP A 217 11.40 5.96 5.01
C ASP A 217 10.75 4.59 4.76
N ALA A 218 10.39 4.31 3.50
CA ALA A 218 9.80 3.03 3.14
C ALA A 218 10.82 1.89 3.33
N VAL A 219 10.32 0.74 3.74
CA VAL A 219 11.07 -0.51 3.75
C VAL A 219 11.25 -0.97 2.30
N LEU A 220 12.43 -1.47 1.95
CA LEU A 220 12.68 -2.12 0.66
C LEU A 220 12.64 -3.64 0.86
N TYR A 221 11.72 -4.31 0.18
CA TYR A 221 11.76 -5.75 -0.02
C TYR A 221 12.45 -6.06 -1.35
N THR A 222 13.54 -6.84 -1.31
CA THR A 222 14.27 -7.30 -2.50
C THR A 222 15.17 -8.48 -2.13
N SER A 223 15.37 -9.42 -3.05
CA SER A 223 16.39 -10.45 -2.90
C SER A 223 17.79 -9.92 -3.25
N THR A 224 18.84 -10.53 -2.68
CA THR A 224 20.24 -10.17 -3.01
C THR A 224 20.57 -10.45 -4.48
N ALA A 225 20.06 -11.55 -5.03
CA ALA A 225 20.38 -11.95 -6.40
C ALA A 225 19.71 -11.02 -7.43
N TRP A 226 18.44 -10.64 -7.21
CA TRP A 226 17.77 -9.66 -8.04
C TRP A 226 18.46 -8.30 -7.94
N TRP A 227 18.81 -7.87 -6.72
CA TRP A 227 19.49 -6.58 -6.50
C TRP A 227 20.81 -6.48 -7.26
N GLN A 228 21.70 -7.45 -7.09
CA GLN A 228 22.99 -7.48 -7.79
C GLN A 228 22.82 -7.43 -9.31
N ARG A 229 21.82 -8.16 -9.82
CA ARG A 229 21.58 -8.28 -11.25
C ARG A 229 20.93 -7.04 -11.86
N CYS A 230 19.92 -6.48 -11.21
CA CYS A 230 19.08 -5.45 -11.77
C CYS A 230 19.49 -4.03 -11.35
N THR A 231 20.27 -3.86 -10.28
CA THR A 231 20.71 -2.52 -9.83
C THR A 231 22.23 -2.33 -9.88
N GLY A 232 22.98 -3.37 -10.26
CA GLY A 232 24.44 -3.36 -10.20
C GLY A 232 24.97 -3.34 -8.77
N ASP A 233 24.20 -3.91 -7.83
CA ASP A 233 24.48 -3.91 -6.39
C ASP A 233 24.63 -2.49 -5.82
N TYR A 234 23.70 -1.60 -6.19
CA TYR A 234 23.71 -0.21 -5.75
C TYR A 234 23.60 -0.10 -4.22
N ALA A 235 24.53 0.64 -3.60
CA ALA A 235 24.66 0.71 -2.15
C ALA A 235 23.97 1.93 -1.48
N GLY A 236 23.38 2.83 -2.26
CA GLY A 236 22.96 4.15 -1.77
C GLY A 236 21.72 4.16 -0.86
N PHE A 237 20.89 3.12 -0.91
CA PHE A 237 19.65 3.07 -0.11
C PHE A 237 19.85 2.53 1.31
N GLY A 238 20.91 1.76 1.56
CA GLY A 238 21.07 1.03 2.82
C GLY A 238 21.29 1.89 4.06
N ALA A 239 21.66 3.16 3.89
CA ALA A 239 21.77 4.12 4.99
C ALA A 239 20.41 4.68 5.45
N VAL A 240 19.35 4.55 4.64
CA VAL A 240 18.06 5.22 4.85
C VAL A 240 16.91 4.21 4.90
N ASN A 241 16.83 3.31 3.92
CA ASN A 241 15.70 2.40 3.78
C ASN A 241 15.95 1.10 4.56
N PRO A 242 15.05 0.68 5.47
CA PRO A 242 15.12 -0.62 6.11
C PRO A 242 15.04 -1.76 5.06
N LEU A 243 15.84 -2.82 5.23
CA LEU A 243 15.81 -3.97 4.32
C LEU A 243 14.88 -5.08 4.82
N TRP A 244 14.03 -5.57 3.93
CA TRP A 244 13.34 -6.84 4.06
C TRP A 244 13.93 -7.84 3.05
N ILE A 245 14.68 -8.81 3.56
CA ILE A 245 15.34 -9.81 2.73
C ILE A 245 14.47 -11.07 2.61
N PRO A 246 14.11 -11.54 1.42
CA PRO A 246 13.57 -12.87 1.24
C PRO A 246 14.69 -13.88 1.06
N ARG A 247 14.69 -14.90 1.93
CA ARG A 247 15.61 -16.03 1.80
C ARG A 247 15.07 -17.25 2.53
N TYR A 248 14.56 -18.20 1.75
CA TYR A 248 13.95 -19.43 2.25
C TYR A 248 15.01 -20.48 2.61
N SER A 249 15.72 -20.20 3.71
CA SER A 249 16.85 -21.00 4.19
C SER A 249 17.04 -20.85 5.71
N GLY A 250 18.03 -21.53 6.29
CA GLY A 250 18.32 -21.42 7.73
C GLY A 250 18.92 -20.08 8.18
N SER A 251 19.24 -19.18 7.24
CA SER A 251 19.88 -17.88 7.49
C SER A 251 19.51 -16.85 6.41
N PRO A 252 19.50 -15.54 6.72
CA PRO A 252 19.31 -14.48 5.72
C PRO A 252 20.48 -14.39 4.71
N GLY A 253 21.64 -14.98 5.01
CA GLY A 253 22.80 -14.98 4.11
C GLY A 253 23.40 -13.59 3.86
N THR A 254 24.17 -13.48 2.76
CA THR A 254 24.75 -12.20 2.32
C THR A 254 23.67 -11.22 1.90
N LEU A 255 23.74 -10.00 2.44
CA LEU A 255 22.82 -8.91 2.13
C LEU A 255 23.30 -8.12 0.90
N PRO A 256 22.38 -7.43 0.20
CA PRO A 256 22.77 -6.50 -0.86
C PRO A 256 23.68 -5.38 -0.33
N ALA A 257 24.51 -4.80 -1.20
CA ALA A 257 25.43 -3.74 -0.81
C ALA A 257 24.68 -2.55 -0.18
N GLY A 258 25.32 -1.91 0.81
CA GLY A 258 24.74 -0.81 1.57
C GLY A 258 24.06 -1.24 2.88
N TRP A 259 23.60 -2.49 3.01
CA TRP A 259 22.99 -2.99 4.26
C TRP A 259 23.95 -3.88 5.06
N SER A 260 24.18 -3.49 6.31
CA SER A 260 24.93 -4.31 7.28
C SER A 260 24.05 -5.28 8.08
N PHE A 261 22.74 -5.03 8.10
CA PHE A 261 21.74 -5.89 8.73
C PHE A 261 20.41 -5.82 7.96
N HIS A 262 19.61 -6.87 8.05
CA HIS A 262 18.21 -6.85 7.61
C HIS A 262 17.34 -6.34 8.76
N THR A 263 16.25 -5.66 8.43
CA THR A 263 15.19 -5.27 9.37
C THR A 263 14.13 -6.36 9.46
N PHE A 264 13.73 -6.91 8.31
CA PHE A 264 12.82 -8.05 8.21
C PHE A 264 13.47 -9.16 7.37
N TRP A 265 13.09 -10.39 7.65
CA TRP A 265 13.50 -11.56 6.90
C TRP A 265 12.29 -12.44 6.60
N GLN A 266 11.92 -12.58 5.33
CA GLN A 266 10.95 -13.58 4.87
C GLN A 266 11.68 -14.92 4.75
N TYR A 267 11.43 -15.80 5.71
CA TYR A 267 12.24 -17.02 5.89
C TYR A 267 11.54 -18.28 5.37
N THR A 268 10.22 -18.23 5.15
CA THR A 268 9.46 -19.31 4.52
C THR A 268 8.23 -18.76 3.81
N ASP A 269 7.85 -19.45 2.74
CA ASP A 269 6.64 -19.29 1.91
C ASP A 269 5.66 -20.47 2.10
N THR A 270 6.00 -21.42 2.99
CA THR A 270 5.22 -22.63 3.26
C THR A 270 4.80 -22.72 4.73
N GLY A 271 4.84 -21.61 5.45
CA GLY A 271 4.40 -21.47 6.82
C GLY A 271 2.88 -21.72 6.97
N PRO A 272 2.45 -22.12 8.16
CA PRO A 272 1.04 -22.47 8.40
C PRO A 272 0.11 -21.26 8.21
N THR A 273 -1.13 -21.53 7.78
CA THR A 273 -2.21 -20.53 7.58
C THR A 273 -2.06 -19.65 6.33
N VAL A 274 -0.90 -19.05 6.09
CA VAL A 274 -0.74 -18.03 5.03
C VAL A 274 0.46 -18.23 4.11
N GLY A 275 1.30 -19.25 4.33
CA GLY A 275 2.52 -19.46 3.56
C GLY A 275 3.64 -18.54 4.03
N ASP A 276 3.54 -17.25 3.74
CA ASP A 276 4.63 -16.30 4.02
C ASP A 276 4.75 -15.95 5.51
N HIS A 277 5.95 -16.21 6.04
CA HIS A 277 6.30 -15.92 7.43
C HIS A 277 7.64 -15.18 7.54
N ASN A 278 7.68 -14.30 8.53
CA ASN A 278 8.70 -13.27 8.65
C ASN A 278 9.24 -13.14 10.06
N ARG A 279 10.50 -12.74 10.14
CA ARG A 279 11.14 -12.33 11.38
C ARG A 279 11.61 -10.90 11.31
N PHE A 280 11.20 -10.10 12.28
CA PHE A 280 11.81 -8.81 12.55
C PHE A 280 13.11 -9.00 13.36
N ASN A 281 14.15 -8.28 12.96
CA ASN A 281 15.47 -8.32 13.59
C ASN A 281 15.54 -7.41 14.83
N GLY A 282 14.96 -7.89 15.93
CA GLY A 282 15.00 -7.21 17.22
C GLY A 282 13.87 -7.62 18.17
N SER A 283 13.79 -6.93 19.31
CA SER A 283 12.73 -7.11 20.30
C SER A 283 11.40 -6.49 19.85
N GLN A 284 10.31 -6.88 20.54
CA GLN A 284 8.99 -6.24 20.37
C GLN A 284 9.05 -4.72 20.58
N SER A 285 9.85 -4.22 21.54
CA SER A 285 10.00 -2.79 21.77
C SER A 285 10.68 -2.06 20.60
N ARG A 286 11.61 -2.72 19.90
CA ARG A 286 12.25 -2.14 18.71
C ARG A 286 11.33 -2.16 17.50
N LEU A 287 10.47 -3.19 17.38
CA LEU A 287 9.42 -3.22 16.38
C LEU A 287 8.38 -2.12 16.63
N GLN A 288 8.02 -1.88 17.89
CA GLN A 288 7.16 -0.77 18.28
C GLN A 288 7.79 0.58 17.90
N ALA A 289 9.07 0.79 18.20
CA ALA A 289 9.79 2.00 17.81
C ALA A 289 9.78 2.22 16.28
N LEU A 290 9.87 1.14 15.48
CA LEU A 290 9.71 1.25 14.02
C LEU A 290 8.31 1.72 13.62
N ALA A 291 7.25 1.26 14.30
CA ALA A 291 5.89 1.74 14.05
C ALA A 291 5.73 3.22 14.44
N ASP A 292 6.32 3.64 15.56
CA ASP A 292 6.09 4.95 16.16
C ASP A 292 6.68 6.13 15.38
N GLY A 293 7.78 5.95 14.64
CA GLY A 293 8.42 7.10 13.96
C GLY A 293 9.92 7.08 14.07
#